data_AF-A0A442JQ76-F1
#
_entry.id   AF-A0A442JQ76-F1
#
_cell.length_a   1.000
_cell.length_b   1.000
_cell.length_c   1.000
_cell.angle_alpha   90.00
_cell.angle_beta   90.00
_cell.angle_gamma   90.00
#
_symmetry.space_group_name_H-M   'P 1'
#
loop_
_entity.id
_entity.type
_entity.pdbx_description
1 polymer ?
#
loop_
_entity_poly.entity_id
_entity_poly.type
_entity_poly.pdbx_seq_one_letter_code
_entity_poly.pdbx_strand_id
1 'polypeptide(L)'
;KGSNTGQYSNPEVDALLDKGTRTFDREERRAIYLRVQEIVRQDLPFLPLFAYANVFGRKEGLEGFEANSNARVASWHAAGWHWKA
;
A
#
# COMPACT_ATOMS: atom_id res chain seq x y z
N LYS A 1 20.06 1.51 -2.14
CA LYS A 1 19.67 2.45 -1.06
C LYS A 1 18.33 1.99 -0.51
N GLY A 2 18.15 1.98 0.81
CA GLY A 2 16.87 1.60 1.44
C GLY A 2 15.87 2.77 1.48
N SER A 3 14.63 2.47 1.86
CA SER A 3 13.54 3.46 1.93
C SER A 3 13.37 4.13 3.31
N ASN A 4 14.18 3.73 4.31
CA ASN A 4 14.16 4.34 5.65
C ASN A 4 14.99 5.64 5.69
N THR A 5 14.42 6.74 5.21
CA THR A 5 15.09 8.06 5.20
C THR A 5 15.10 8.74 6.56
N GLY A 6 14.17 8.40 7.45
CA GLY A 6 14.09 8.92 8.82
C GLY A 6 15.03 8.23 9.81
N GLN A 7 15.78 7.22 9.38
CA GLN A 7 16.72 6.45 10.21
C GLN A 7 16.07 5.82 11.46
N TYR A 8 14.77 5.51 11.39
CA TYR A 8 14.06 4.85 12.46
C TYR A 8 14.65 3.46 12.72
N SER A 9 14.84 3.09 13.98
CA SER A 9 15.44 1.83 14.39
C SER A 9 14.73 1.31 15.64
N ASN A 10 14.11 0.15 15.53
CA ASN A 10 13.43 -0.51 16.64
C ASN A 10 13.55 -2.04 16.47
N PRO A 11 14.27 -2.76 17.35
CA PRO A 11 14.52 -4.19 17.18
C PRO A 11 13.26 -5.05 17.31
N GLU A 12 12.22 -4.59 18.03
CA GLU A 12 10.93 -5.29 18.09
C GLU A 12 10.22 -5.19 16.73
N VAL A 13 10.23 -4.01 16.11
CA VAL A 13 9.66 -3.81 14.76
C VAL A 13 10.39 -4.67 13.74
N ASP A 14 11.73 -4.70 13.76
CA ASP A 14 12.51 -5.54 12.85
C ASP A 14 12.16 -7.02 13.01
N ALA A 15 12.10 -7.53 14.25
CA ALA A 15 11.73 -8.92 14.52
C ALA A 15 10.30 -9.26 14.07
N LEU A 16 9.35 -8.34 14.27
CA LEU A 16 7.96 -8.51 13.83
C LEU A 16 7.83 -8.48 12.31
N LEU A 17 8.55 -7.59 11.62
CA LEU A 17 8.57 -7.54 10.17
C LEU A 17 9.15 -8.84 9.60
N ASP A 18 10.27 -9.33 10.15
CA ASP A 18 10.87 -10.62 9.78
C ASP A 18 9.88 -11.77 9.97
N LYS A 19 9.20 -11.83 11.12
CA LYS A 19 8.17 -12.84 11.38
C LYS A 19 7.03 -12.75 10.38
N GLY A 20 6.51 -11.55 10.14
CA GLY A 20 5.39 -11.30 9.22
C GLY A 20 5.67 -11.75 7.79
N THR A 21 6.92 -11.62 7.32
CA THR A 21 7.31 -12.12 5.98
C THR A 21 7.33 -13.65 5.88
N ARG A 22 7.54 -14.36 7.00
CA ARG A 22 7.60 -15.83 7.07
C ARG A 22 6.26 -16.48 7.44
N THR A 23 5.28 -15.71 7.91
CA THR A 23 3.93 -16.19 8.26
C THR A 23 3.02 -16.25 7.03
N PHE A 24 2.52 -17.45 6.70
CA PHE A 24 1.62 -17.65 5.56
C PHE A 24 0.14 -17.52 5.91
N ASP A 25 -0.24 -17.89 7.14
CA ASP A 25 -1.60 -17.71 7.59
C ASP A 25 -1.96 -16.22 7.62
N ARG A 26 -3.08 -15.87 6.99
CA ARG A 26 -3.45 -14.48 6.76
C ARG A 26 -3.84 -13.78 8.06
N GLU A 27 -4.55 -14.46 8.95
CA GLU A 27 -5.03 -13.86 10.20
C GLU A 27 -3.90 -13.71 11.21
N GLU A 28 -2.99 -14.69 11.29
CA GLU A 28 -1.76 -14.58 12.09
C GLU A 28 -0.87 -13.45 11.56
N ARG A 29 -0.66 -13.37 10.24
CA ARG A 29 0.14 -12.29 9.64
C ARG A 29 -0.49 -10.92 9.87
N ARG A 30 -1.83 -10.82 9.83
CA ARG A 30 -2.56 -9.59 10.13
C ARG A 30 -2.29 -9.13 11.56
N ALA A 31 -2.34 -10.03 12.55
CA ALA A 31 -2.06 -9.69 13.95
C ALA A 31 -0.63 -9.14 14.14
N ILE A 32 0.36 -9.73 13.45
CA ILE A 32 1.76 -9.25 13.47
C ILE A 32 1.86 -7.82 12.95
N TYR A 33 1.29 -7.53 11.77
CA TYR A 33 1.36 -6.17 11.21
C TYR A 33 0.55 -5.14 11.99
N LEU A 34 -0.54 -5.53 12.64
CA LEU A 34 -1.25 -4.65 13.58
C LEU A 34 -0.34 -4.21 14.72
N ARG A 35 0.41 -5.16 15.31
CA ARG A 35 1.38 -4.84 16.36
C ARG A 35 2.47 -3.89 15.88
N VAL A 36 3.00 -4.09 14.67
CA VAL A 36 3.95 -3.15 14.06
C VAL A 36 3.35 -1.75 13.93
N GLN A 37 2.10 -1.65 13.43
CA GLN A 37 1.42 -0.36 13.27
C GLN A 37 1.18 0.35 14.61
N GLU A 38 0.88 -0.39 15.68
CA GLU A 38 0.75 0.17 17.03
C GLU A 38 2.05 0.80 17.51
N ILE A 39 3.17 0.08 17.42
CA ILE A 39 4.50 0.56 17.83
C ILE A 39 4.90 1.78 17.01
N VAL A 40 4.82 1.68 15.67
CA VAL A 40 5.19 2.79 14.78
C VAL A 40 4.32 4.02 15.04
N ARG A 41 3.03 3.85 15.35
CA ARG A 41 2.16 4.98 15.71
C ARG A 41 2.54 5.61 17.05
N GLN A 42 3.00 4.83 18.02
CA GLN A 42 3.47 5.32 19.31
C GLN A 42 4.81 6.06 19.19
N ASP A 43 5.74 5.50 18.41
CA ASP A 43 7.09 6.07 18.20
C ASP A 43 7.07 7.29 17.27
N LEU A 44 6.04 7.40 16.41
CA LEU A 44 5.83 8.48 15.45
C LEU A 44 7.10 8.86 14.62
N PRO A 45 7.80 7.89 13.99
CA PRO A 45 8.99 8.18 13.19
C PRO A 45 8.69 8.98 11.92
N PHE A 46 7.41 8.98 11.51
CA PHE A 46 6.84 9.90 10.55
C PHE A 46 5.42 10.25 11.03
N LEU A 47 4.89 11.40 10.59
CA LEU A 47 3.54 11.83 10.89
C LEU A 47 2.63 11.58 9.67
N PRO A 48 1.76 10.56 9.68
CA PRO A 48 0.77 10.39 8.63
C PRO A 48 -0.25 11.53 8.70
N LEU A 49 -0.50 12.21 7.58
CA LEU A 49 -1.48 13.30 7.50
C LEU A 49 -2.84 12.81 7.01
N PHE A 50 -2.89 12.20 5.82
CA PHE A 50 -4.10 11.68 5.21
C PHE A 50 -3.79 10.61 4.15
N ALA A 51 -4.79 9.80 3.83
CA ALA A 51 -4.74 8.92 2.66
C ALA A 51 -5.16 9.71 1.41
N TYR A 52 -4.37 9.62 0.34
CA TYR A 52 -4.68 10.32 -0.92
C TYR A 52 -5.94 9.75 -1.58
N ALA A 53 -6.85 10.64 -1.99
CA ALA A 53 -7.92 10.31 -2.92
C ALA A 53 -7.43 10.56 -4.35
N ASN A 54 -7.21 9.47 -5.10
CA ASN A 54 -6.75 9.58 -6.49
C ASN A 54 -7.91 9.98 -7.41
N VAL A 55 -7.71 11.02 -8.22
CA VAL A 55 -8.67 11.48 -9.23
C VAL A 55 -8.15 11.09 -10.61
N PHE A 56 -9.00 10.43 -11.41
CA PHE A 56 -8.66 9.96 -12.75
C PHE A 56 -9.52 10.67 -13.79
N GLY A 57 -8.88 11.35 -14.74
CA GLY A 57 -9.52 11.87 -15.93
C GLY A 57 -9.52 10.82 -17.05
N ARG A 58 -10.66 10.63 -17.71
CA ARG A 58 -10.78 9.80 -18.91
C ARG A 58 -11.51 10.55 -20.01
N LYS A 59 -11.19 10.23 -21.27
CA LYS A 59 -11.92 10.79 -22.41
C LYS A 59 -13.35 10.26 -22.41
N GLU A 60 -14.31 11.12 -22.78
CA GLU A 60 -15.69 10.71 -22.99
C GLU A 60 -15.79 9.59 -24.03
N GLY A 61 -16.67 8.62 -23.79
CA GLY A 61 -16.84 7.44 -24.64
C GLY A 61 -15.84 6.31 -24.41
N LEU A 62 -14.82 6.48 -23.56
CA LEU A 62 -13.94 5.38 -23.14
C LEU A 62 -14.60 4.53 -22.04
N GLU A 63 -14.86 3.27 -22.37
CA GLU A 63 -15.42 2.26 -21.46
C GLU A 63 -14.35 1.23 -21.05
N GLY A 64 -14.63 0.44 -20.01
CA GLY A 64 -13.72 -0.59 -19.48
C GLY A 64 -12.52 -0.09 -18.65
N PHE A 65 -12.43 1.22 -18.40
CA PHE A 65 -11.44 1.76 -17.46
C PHE A 65 -11.75 1.37 -16.01
N GLU A 66 -10.76 0.78 -15.33
CA GLU A 66 -10.82 0.43 -13.92
C GLU A 66 -9.69 1.12 -13.14
N ALA A 67 -10.05 1.85 -12.07
CA ALA A 67 -9.07 2.44 -11.17
C ALA A 67 -8.51 1.37 -10.23
N ASN A 68 -7.19 1.31 -10.09
CA ASN A 68 -6.51 0.40 -9.18
C ASN A 68 -5.39 1.13 -8.44
N SER A 69 -5.59 1.39 -7.14
CA SER A 69 -4.62 2.09 -6.29
C SER A 69 -3.37 1.26 -5.97
N ASN A 70 -3.39 -0.05 -6.24
CA ASN A 70 -2.23 -0.92 -6.05
C ASN A 70 -1.33 -0.96 -7.30
N ALA A 71 -1.85 -0.55 -8.46
CA ALA A 71 -1.08 -0.47 -9.69
C ALA A 71 -0.41 0.90 -9.84
N ARG A 72 0.84 0.92 -10.32
CA ARG A 72 1.57 2.18 -10.56
C ARG A 72 1.08 2.97 -11.77
N VAL A 73 0.37 2.30 -12.68
CA VAL A 73 -0.05 2.88 -13.96
C VAL A 73 -1.53 2.65 -14.18
N ALA A 74 -2.20 3.65 -14.76
CA ALA A 74 -3.62 3.59 -15.10
C ALA A 74 -3.93 2.47 -16.12
N SER A 75 -2.95 2.08 -16.94
CA SER A 75 -3.06 1.08 -18.00
C SER A 75 -2.94 -0.38 -17.53
N TRP A 76 -2.99 -0.66 -16.23
CA TRP A 76 -2.88 -2.02 -15.68
C TRP A 76 -3.92 -3.01 -16.26
N HIS A 77 -5.06 -2.49 -16.72
CA HIS A 77 -6.14 -3.24 -17.37
C HIS A 77 -6.48 -2.65 -18.76
N ALA A 78 -5.48 -2.22 -19.53
CA ALA A 78 -5.70 -1.57 -20.83
C ALA A 78 -6.42 -2.48 -21.86
N ALA A 79 -6.29 -3.81 -21.74
CA ALA A 79 -6.96 -4.76 -22.63
C ALA A 79 -8.50 -4.71 -22.53
N GLY A 80 -9.05 -4.25 -21.41
CA GLY A 80 -10.50 -4.08 -21.24
C GLY A 80 -11.03 -2.78 -21.86
N TRP A 81 -10.17 -1.89 -22.35
CA TRP A 81 -10.60 -0.59 -22.83
C TRP A 81 -11.20 -0.67 -24.24
N HIS A 82 -12.33 -0.01 -24.43
CA HIS A 82 -12.95 0.12 -25.73
C HIS A 82 -13.71 1.44 -25.86
N TRP A 83 -13.96 1.87 -27.09
CA TRP A 83 -14.84 3.01 -27.37
C TRP A 83 -16.29 2.53 -27.39
N LYS A 84 -17.18 3.35 -26.85
CA LYS A 84 -18.61 3.18 -26.99
C LYS A 84 -18.99 3.19 -28.48
N ALA A 85 -19.84 2.24 -28.88
CA ALA A 85 -20.37 2.13 -30.24
C ALA A 85 -21.34 3.29 -30.58
#